data_AF-A0A356FBY4-F1
#
_entry.id   AF-A0A356FBY4-F1
#
_cell.length_a   1.000
_cell.length_b   1.000
_cell.length_c   1.000
_cell.angle_alpha   90.00
_cell.angle_beta   90.00
_cell.angle_gamma   90.00
#
_symmetry.space_group_name_H-M   'P 1'
#
loop_
_entity.id
_entity.type
_entity.pdbx_description
1 polymer ?
#
loop_
_entity_poly.entity_id
_entity_poly.type
_entity_poly.pdbx_seq_one_letter_code
_entity_poly.pdbx_strand_id
1 'polypeptide(L)'
;MKNRIFLLLVALFVFDGVHTSTAFSQMPQARLWGISPLGAQAGKETAIRLIGADLDGVESLIFSHPGIKAVAKRKSASPYAEFLNEEPGVEPGLFTLNIGADVPPGVYEVRAAGDFGMTNPRCLVVSSMEEVLEQEGNNNLVEAKPIPFACAVNGSIQAANDRDFFRFKAPKGTRVVIECLASRIDSQLLPLLTVYNSRGLEIGRSRIDKRRDALLDVVAADDDPMVVGIRDLLYKGSANHFYRLEVSAGPHVDTIFPPSAVAGSEVEF
;
A
#
# COMPACT_ATOMS: atom_id res chain seq x y z
N MET A 1 -79.18 -29.79 36.01
CA MET A 1 -78.59 -29.50 37.34
C MET A 1 -77.10 -29.82 37.32
N LYS A 2 -76.25 -28.80 37.53
CA LYS A 2 -74.86 -28.81 38.08
C LYS A 2 -73.77 -29.60 37.31
N ASN A 3 -72.84 -28.90 36.60
CA ASN A 3 -71.47 -28.45 37.04
C ASN A 3 -70.42 -29.60 36.96
N ARG A 4 -69.21 -29.56 36.36
CA ARG A 4 -68.15 -28.55 36.06
C ARG A 4 -67.20 -29.14 34.97
N ILE A 5 -66.79 -28.42 33.93
CA ILE A 5 -65.47 -27.73 33.74
C ILE A 5 -64.24 -28.46 34.33
N PHE A 6 -63.38 -29.00 33.47
CA PHE A 6 -61.92 -28.90 33.64
C PHE A 6 -61.18 -28.96 32.28
N LEU A 7 -60.48 -27.87 31.98
CA LEU A 7 -59.52 -27.68 30.89
C LEU A 7 -58.29 -28.59 31.09
N LEU A 8 -57.75 -29.17 30.02
CA LEU A 8 -56.36 -29.65 30.02
C LEU A 8 -55.66 -29.18 28.75
N LEU A 9 -55.10 -27.98 28.86
CA LEU A 9 -54.19 -27.34 27.91
C LEU A 9 -52.81 -28.00 28.09
N VAL A 10 -52.42 -28.86 27.15
CA VAL A 10 -51.06 -29.40 27.09
C VAL A 10 -50.17 -28.31 26.49
N ALA A 11 -49.51 -27.55 27.37
CA ALA A 11 -48.45 -26.63 26.99
C ALA A 11 -47.22 -27.44 26.57
N LEU A 12 -46.96 -27.51 25.26
CA LEU A 12 -45.66 -27.89 24.72
C LEU A 12 -44.64 -26.82 25.14
N PHE A 13 -43.88 -27.09 26.20
CA PHE A 13 -42.62 -26.38 26.45
C PHE A 13 -41.61 -26.87 25.41
N VAL A 14 -41.47 -26.13 24.31
CA VAL A 14 -40.27 -26.21 23.49
C VAL A 14 -39.15 -25.60 24.33
N PHE A 15 -38.31 -26.47 24.89
CA PHE A 15 -37.01 -26.09 25.42
C PHE A 15 -36.20 -25.55 24.23
N ASP A 16 -36.24 -24.25 24.00
CA ASP A 16 -35.20 -23.58 23.20
C ASP A 16 -33.89 -23.86 23.92
N GLY A 17 -33.12 -24.78 23.35
CA GLY A 17 -31.81 -25.14 23.84
C GLY A 17 -31.01 -23.86 24.00
N VAL A 18 -30.51 -23.63 25.21
CA VAL A 18 -29.49 -22.61 25.46
C VAL A 18 -28.36 -22.91 24.50
N HIS A 19 -28.28 -22.15 23.41
CA HIS A 19 -27.11 -22.14 22.55
C HIS A 19 -25.98 -21.64 23.43
N THR A 20 -25.17 -22.56 23.96
CA THR A 20 -23.88 -22.26 24.56
C THR A 20 -22.99 -21.75 23.45
N SER A 21 -23.11 -20.45 23.15
CA SER A 21 -22.10 -19.73 22.42
C SER A 21 -20.80 -19.90 23.19
N THR A 22 -19.87 -20.67 22.64
CA THR A 22 -18.50 -20.71 23.15
C THR A 22 -17.95 -19.29 23.05
N ALA A 23 -17.84 -18.61 24.19
CA ALA A 23 -17.15 -17.33 24.28
C ALA A 23 -15.65 -17.60 24.13
N PHE A 24 -15.07 -17.24 22.99
CA PHE A 24 -13.63 -17.23 22.84
C PHE A 24 -13.09 -16.01 23.61
N SER A 25 -12.52 -16.24 24.79
CA SER A 25 -11.77 -15.23 25.56
C SER A 25 -10.38 -14.98 24.96
N GLN A 26 -10.25 -14.96 23.62
CA GLN A 26 -8.97 -14.57 23.03
C GLN A 26 -8.80 -13.06 23.19
N MET A 27 -7.59 -12.63 23.57
CA MET A 27 -7.27 -11.22 23.52
C MET A 27 -7.32 -10.72 22.05
N PRO A 28 -7.66 -9.44 21.82
CA PRO A 28 -7.45 -8.79 20.53
C PRO A 28 -6.03 -9.06 20.03
N GLN A 29 -5.87 -9.16 18.71
CA GLN A 29 -4.57 -9.43 18.11
C GLN A 29 -4.24 -8.32 17.13
N ALA A 30 -3.29 -7.47 17.54
CA ALA A 30 -2.78 -6.39 16.72
C ALA A 30 -2.40 -6.90 15.31
N ARG A 31 -3.05 -6.33 14.29
CA ARG A 31 -2.86 -6.72 12.89
C ARG A 31 -2.62 -5.50 12.03
N LEU A 32 -1.52 -5.52 11.31
CA LEU A 32 -1.18 -4.50 10.33
C LEU A 32 -1.55 -5.02 8.93
N TRP A 33 -2.41 -4.31 8.23
CA TRP A 33 -2.76 -4.61 6.84
C TRP A 33 -1.85 -3.87 5.87
N GLY A 34 -1.38 -2.67 6.24
CA GLY A 34 -0.40 -1.92 5.47
C GLY A 34 -0.06 -0.59 6.12
N ILE A 35 0.77 0.18 5.42
CA ILE A 35 1.04 1.59 5.71
C ILE A 35 0.71 2.41 4.45
N SER A 36 0.32 3.66 4.63
CA SER A 36 0.06 4.57 3.51
C SER A 36 0.79 5.89 3.70
N PRO A 37 1.61 6.34 2.74
CA PRO A 37 2.04 5.60 1.54
C PRO A 37 2.90 4.36 1.89
N LEU A 38 2.98 3.40 0.95
CA LEU A 38 3.87 2.23 1.07
C LEU A 38 5.32 2.53 0.68
N GLY A 39 5.54 3.61 -0.06
CA GLY A 39 6.84 4.04 -0.55
C GLY A 39 7.32 5.33 0.12
N ALA A 40 8.63 5.42 0.29
CA ALA A 40 9.28 6.62 0.79
C ALA A 40 10.68 6.81 0.20
N GLN A 41 11.11 8.06 0.10
CA GLN A 41 12.42 8.40 -0.45
C GLN A 41 13.50 8.37 0.64
N ALA A 42 14.66 7.77 0.36
CA ALA A 42 15.81 7.83 1.24
C ALA A 42 16.26 9.28 1.50
N GLY A 43 16.59 9.60 2.75
CA GLY A 43 17.01 10.94 3.15
C GLY A 43 15.87 11.96 3.29
N LYS A 44 14.60 11.57 3.12
CA LYS A 44 13.44 12.45 3.32
C LYS A 44 12.56 11.97 4.48
N GLU A 45 11.91 12.95 5.11
CA GLU A 45 10.80 12.68 6.03
C GLU A 45 9.53 12.40 5.24
N THR A 46 8.71 11.45 5.71
CA THR A 46 7.44 11.12 5.07
C THR A 46 6.39 10.84 6.13
N ALA A 47 5.24 11.51 6.05
CA ALA A 47 4.10 11.21 6.90
C ALA A 47 3.47 9.89 6.44
N ILE A 48 3.30 8.94 7.37
CA ILE A 48 2.67 7.65 7.10
C ILE A 48 1.50 7.42 8.04
N ARG A 49 0.52 6.66 7.55
CA ARG A 49 -0.65 6.18 8.29
C ARG A 49 -0.64 4.66 8.35
N LEU A 50 -0.85 4.10 9.54
CA LEU A 50 -1.08 2.67 9.73
C LEU A 50 -2.51 2.30 9.32
N ILE A 51 -2.66 1.15 8.67
CA ILE A 51 -3.94 0.57 8.29
C ILE A 51 -3.99 -0.83 8.88
N GLY A 52 -4.98 -1.12 9.71
CA GLY A 52 -5.04 -2.39 10.43
C GLY A 52 -6.18 -2.45 11.45
N ALA A 53 -6.10 -3.45 12.33
CA ALA A 53 -7.04 -3.70 13.41
C ALA A 53 -6.29 -3.88 14.74
N ASP A 54 -6.95 -3.54 15.85
CA ASP A 54 -6.42 -3.66 17.22
C ASP A 54 -5.06 -2.95 17.38
N LEU A 55 -4.98 -1.68 16.92
CA LEU A 55 -3.76 -0.84 16.93
C LEU A 55 -3.70 0.15 18.11
N ASP A 56 -4.46 -0.13 19.17
CA ASP A 56 -4.51 0.67 20.39
C ASP A 56 -3.14 0.70 21.08
N GLY A 57 -2.78 1.86 21.64
CA GLY A 57 -1.49 2.08 22.30
C GLY A 57 -0.27 1.99 21.39
N VAL A 58 -0.43 1.95 20.07
CA VAL A 58 0.71 1.89 19.14
C VAL A 58 1.46 3.24 19.15
N GLU A 59 2.62 3.24 19.78
CA GLU A 59 3.50 4.41 19.87
C GLU A 59 4.85 4.20 19.16
N SER A 60 5.17 2.98 18.74
CA SER A 60 6.45 2.65 18.12
C SER A 60 6.31 1.73 16.91
N LEU A 61 7.19 1.96 15.93
CA LEU A 61 7.37 1.11 14.76
C LEU A 61 8.76 0.49 14.78
N ILE A 62 8.83 -0.78 14.39
CA ILE A 62 10.05 -1.57 14.30
C ILE A 62 10.29 -1.89 12.83
N PHE A 63 11.50 -1.62 12.35
CA PHE A 63 11.88 -1.81 10.95
C PHE A 63 12.98 -2.87 10.83
N SER A 64 13.06 -3.53 9.68
CA SER A 64 14.13 -4.49 9.38
C SER A 64 15.51 -3.85 9.17
N HIS A 65 15.61 -2.52 9.10
CA HIS A 65 16.86 -1.78 8.93
C HIS A 65 16.99 -0.65 9.97
N PRO A 66 18.14 -0.52 10.67
CA PRO A 66 18.32 0.44 11.77
C PRO A 66 18.33 1.92 11.32
N GLY A 67 18.60 2.17 10.02
CA GLY A 67 18.54 3.50 9.41
C GLY A 67 17.13 3.99 9.10
N ILE A 68 16.09 3.18 9.37
CA ILE A 68 14.68 3.55 9.19
C ILE A 68 14.07 3.70 10.59
N LYS A 69 13.52 4.88 10.87
CA LYS A 69 12.91 5.21 12.17
C LYS A 69 11.60 5.93 11.96
N ALA A 70 10.71 5.86 12.93
CA ALA A 70 9.46 6.61 12.89
C ALA A 70 9.14 7.23 14.25
N VAL A 71 8.54 8.41 14.22
CA VAL A 71 8.08 9.14 15.41
C VAL A 71 6.57 9.29 15.33
N ALA A 72 5.87 8.89 16.39
CA ALA A 72 4.42 9.03 16.46
C ALA A 72 4.02 10.52 16.45
N LYS A 73 3.07 10.88 15.58
CA LYS A 73 2.57 12.25 15.52
C LYS A 73 1.73 12.53 16.76
N ARG A 74 1.89 13.71 17.35
CA ARG A 74 1.09 14.14 18.50
C ARG A 74 -0.13 14.92 18.05
N LYS A 75 -1.23 14.79 18.78
CA LYS A 75 -2.43 15.62 18.60
C LYS A 75 -2.08 17.09 18.84
N SER A 76 -2.88 17.99 18.28
CA SER A 76 -2.79 19.40 18.67
C SER A 76 -3.08 19.55 20.16
N ALA A 77 -2.34 20.44 20.83
CA ALA A 77 -2.58 20.76 22.22
C ALA A 77 -4.01 21.29 22.43
N SER A 78 -4.64 20.89 23.53
CA SER A 78 -5.89 21.49 23.98
C SER A 78 -5.67 22.99 24.25
N PRO A 79 -6.63 23.88 23.93
CA PRO A 79 -6.58 25.28 24.35
C PRO A 79 -6.41 25.48 25.86
N TYR A 80 -6.68 24.44 26.66
CA TYR A 80 -6.56 24.45 28.12
C TYR A 80 -5.36 23.63 28.64
N ALA A 81 -4.45 23.17 27.77
CA ALA A 81 -3.36 22.26 28.13
C ALA A 81 -2.44 22.82 29.25
N GLU A 82 -2.15 24.13 29.22
CA GLU A 82 -1.36 24.79 30.27
C GLU A 82 -2.07 24.82 31.64
N PHE A 83 -3.41 24.88 31.64
CA PHE A 83 -4.19 24.86 32.89
C PHE A 83 -4.34 23.45 33.45
N LEU A 84 -4.37 22.43 32.59
CA LEU A 84 -4.55 21.03 32.97
C LEU A 84 -3.23 20.26 33.14
N ASN A 85 -2.08 20.87 32.79
CA ASN A 85 -0.78 20.20 32.70
C ASN A 85 -0.84 18.92 31.85
N GLU A 86 -1.60 18.96 30.76
CA GLU A 86 -1.79 17.82 29.86
C GLU A 86 -0.85 17.91 28.66
N GLU A 87 0.00 16.90 28.48
CA GLU A 87 0.74 16.75 27.23
C GLU A 87 -0.17 16.23 26.11
N PRO A 88 0.01 16.70 24.86
CA PRO A 88 -0.80 16.20 23.76
C PRO A 88 -0.58 14.71 23.53
N GLY A 89 -1.65 13.93 23.59
CA GLY A 89 -1.61 12.50 23.31
C GLY A 89 -1.15 12.17 21.89
N VAL A 90 -0.79 10.91 21.64
CA VAL A 90 -0.48 10.42 20.29
C VAL A 90 -1.72 10.47 19.40
N GLU A 91 -1.55 10.90 18.15
CA GLU A 91 -2.55 10.81 17.10
C GLU A 91 -2.54 9.37 16.54
N PRO A 92 -3.61 8.57 16.77
CA PRO A 92 -3.56 7.13 16.51
C PRO A 92 -3.21 6.81 15.06
N GLY A 93 -2.21 5.95 14.89
CA GLY A 93 -1.78 5.43 13.60
C GLY A 93 -1.07 6.43 12.69
N LEU A 94 -0.75 7.65 13.12
CA LEU A 94 0.02 8.61 12.33
C LEU A 94 1.46 8.73 12.83
N PHE A 95 2.40 8.62 11.90
CA PHE A 95 3.83 8.67 12.17
C PHE A 95 4.56 9.53 11.14
N THR A 96 5.67 10.13 11.54
CA THR A 96 6.67 10.68 10.63
C THR A 96 7.81 9.69 10.48
N LEU A 97 7.95 9.12 9.29
CA LEU A 97 9.04 8.25 8.90
C LEU A 97 10.29 9.08 8.59
N ASN A 98 11.43 8.64 9.12
CA ASN A 98 12.75 9.23 8.94
C ASN A 98 13.67 8.15 8.38
N ILE A 99 14.13 8.32 7.13
CA ILE A 99 15.00 7.36 6.45
C ILE A 99 16.36 8.00 6.25
N GLY A 100 17.43 7.34 6.73
CA GLY A 100 18.81 7.76 6.47
C GLY A 100 19.11 7.81 4.96
N ALA A 101 19.93 8.77 4.53
CA ALA A 101 20.30 8.91 3.12
C ALA A 101 21.18 7.76 2.59
N ASP A 102 21.82 7.02 3.50
CA ASP A 102 22.65 5.85 3.25
C ASP A 102 21.87 4.53 3.20
N VAL A 103 20.57 4.55 3.53
CA VAL A 103 19.71 3.36 3.44
C VAL A 103 19.56 2.97 1.97
N PRO A 104 20.01 1.76 1.58
CA PRO A 104 19.91 1.32 0.19
C PRO A 104 18.44 1.23 -0.27
N PRO A 105 18.14 1.55 -1.55
CA PRO A 105 16.85 1.24 -2.13
C PRO A 105 16.50 -0.25 -1.99
N GLY A 106 15.26 -0.54 -1.63
CA GLY A 106 14.82 -1.91 -1.39
C GLY A 106 13.48 -2.01 -0.67
N VAL A 107 13.02 -3.25 -0.45
CA VAL A 107 11.82 -3.55 0.33
C VAL A 107 12.24 -3.93 1.74
N TYR A 108 11.71 -3.21 2.72
CA TYR A 108 11.94 -3.41 4.15
C TYR A 108 10.64 -3.85 4.84
N GLU A 109 10.76 -4.41 6.04
CA GLU A 109 9.61 -4.76 6.87
C GLU A 109 9.34 -3.67 7.90
N VAL A 110 8.06 -3.43 8.17
CA VAL A 110 7.57 -2.63 9.29
C VAL A 110 6.62 -3.46 10.15
N ARG A 111 6.74 -3.30 11.47
CA ARG A 111 5.82 -3.81 12.49
C ARG A 111 5.44 -2.68 13.43
N ALA A 112 4.23 -2.73 13.96
CA ALA A 112 3.78 -1.84 15.02
C ALA A 112 3.78 -2.59 16.36
N ALA A 113 4.09 -1.88 17.45
CA ALA A 113 4.00 -2.39 18.81
C ALA A 113 3.10 -1.47 19.65
N GLY A 114 2.09 -2.05 20.30
CA GLY A 114 1.13 -1.36 21.16
C GLY A 114 0.57 -2.29 22.25
N ASP A 115 -0.60 -1.95 22.78
CA ASP A 115 -1.18 -2.61 23.97
C ASP A 115 -1.47 -4.10 23.76
N PHE A 116 -1.83 -4.47 22.53
CA PHE A 116 -2.13 -5.85 22.14
C PHE A 116 -0.92 -6.60 21.54
N GLY A 117 0.30 -6.11 21.82
CA GLY A 117 1.56 -6.71 21.38
C GLY A 117 2.03 -6.22 20.02
N MET A 118 2.78 -7.07 19.31
CA MET A 118 3.36 -6.75 18.00
C MET A 118 2.48 -7.25 16.86
N THR A 119 2.42 -6.47 15.78
CA THR A 119 1.74 -6.87 14.56
C THR A 119 2.53 -7.89 13.74
N ASN A 120 1.85 -8.51 12.78
CA ASN A 120 2.49 -9.11 11.61
C ASN A 120 3.33 -8.05 10.85
N PRO A 121 4.35 -8.45 10.06
CA PRO A 121 5.12 -7.52 9.24
C PRO A 121 4.32 -7.05 8.03
N ARG A 122 4.66 -5.86 7.52
CA ARG A 122 4.24 -5.34 6.22
C ARG A 122 5.39 -4.68 5.47
N CYS A 123 5.27 -4.59 4.15
CA CYS A 123 6.29 -3.98 3.30
C CYS A 123 6.33 -2.45 3.43
N LEU A 124 7.54 -1.91 3.40
CA LEU A 124 7.87 -0.50 3.14
C LEU A 124 8.90 -0.48 2.00
N VAL A 125 8.61 0.22 0.91
CA VAL A 125 9.56 0.39 -0.19
C VAL A 125 10.35 1.67 0.03
N VAL A 126 11.68 1.57 0.05
CA VAL A 126 12.58 2.72 0.05
C VAL A 126 13.21 2.85 -1.32
N SER A 127 13.22 4.05 -1.87
CA SER A 127 13.88 4.35 -3.15
C SER A 127 14.61 5.68 -3.12
N SER A 128 15.37 5.96 -4.18
CA SER A 128 15.95 7.28 -4.43
C SER A 128 15.04 8.20 -5.27
N MET A 129 13.91 7.70 -5.77
CA MET A 129 13.02 8.44 -6.67
C MET A 129 12.21 9.50 -5.91
N GLU A 130 11.76 10.52 -6.64
CA GLU A 130 10.75 11.44 -6.13
C GLU A 130 9.44 10.70 -5.89
N GLU A 131 8.89 10.82 -4.68
CA GLU A 131 7.63 10.18 -4.29
C GLU A 131 6.45 11.09 -4.61
N VAL A 132 5.48 10.55 -5.34
CA VAL A 132 4.24 11.23 -5.71
C VAL A 132 3.09 10.45 -5.11
N LEU A 133 2.13 11.14 -4.50
CA LEU A 133 0.85 10.53 -4.13
C LEU A 133 -0.14 10.70 -5.26
N GLU A 134 -0.86 9.62 -5.55
CA GLU A 134 -2.04 9.63 -6.40
C GLU A 134 -3.00 10.76 -6.03
N GLN A 135 -3.62 11.34 -7.06
CA GLN A 135 -4.72 12.28 -6.91
C GLN A 135 -5.90 11.78 -7.74
N GLU A 136 -7.00 11.51 -7.06
CA GLU A 136 -8.25 11.05 -7.64
C GLU A 136 -8.84 11.99 -8.71
N GLY A 137 -9.81 11.46 -9.45
CA GLY A 137 -10.39 12.14 -10.62
C GLY A 137 -9.42 12.10 -11.81
N ASN A 138 -8.82 10.93 -12.00
CA ASN A 138 -7.84 10.55 -13.01
C ASN A 138 -8.30 9.30 -13.77
N ASN A 139 -9.62 9.09 -13.88
CA ASN A 139 -10.28 7.85 -14.29
C ASN A 139 -10.28 7.58 -15.80
N ASN A 140 -9.75 8.51 -16.58
CA ASN A 140 -9.69 8.42 -18.04
C ASN A 140 -8.51 9.21 -18.61
N LEU A 141 -8.23 8.99 -19.90
CA LEU A 141 -7.11 9.62 -20.61
C LEU A 141 -7.12 11.15 -20.60
N VAL A 142 -8.31 11.76 -20.59
CA VAL A 142 -8.45 13.22 -20.61
C VAL A 142 -8.13 13.80 -19.23
N GLU A 143 -8.55 13.12 -18.17
CA GLU A 143 -8.37 13.49 -16.77
C GLU A 143 -7.03 13.07 -16.17
N ALA A 144 -6.15 12.45 -16.97
CA ALA A 144 -4.85 11.95 -16.52
C ALA A 144 -4.04 13.03 -15.76
N LYS A 145 -3.60 12.71 -14.54
CA LYS A 145 -2.89 13.67 -13.67
C LYS A 145 -1.44 13.81 -14.09
N PRO A 146 -0.89 15.03 -14.07
CA PRO A 146 0.53 15.22 -14.37
C PRO A 146 1.39 14.62 -13.26
N ILE A 147 2.44 13.90 -13.65
CA ILE A 147 3.51 13.46 -12.75
C ILE A 147 4.88 13.85 -13.34
N PRO A 148 5.90 14.11 -12.50
CA PRO A 148 7.27 14.26 -12.98
C PRO A 148 7.78 12.98 -13.66
N PHE A 149 8.78 13.11 -14.52
CA PHE A 149 9.53 11.96 -15.01
C PHE A 149 10.57 11.52 -13.96
N ALA A 150 10.97 10.25 -13.96
CA ALA A 150 11.87 9.68 -12.95
C ALA A 150 11.30 9.75 -11.52
N CYS A 151 10.03 9.38 -11.37
CA CYS A 151 9.31 9.38 -10.09
C CYS A 151 8.68 8.03 -9.78
N ALA A 152 8.26 7.89 -8.53
CA ALA A 152 7.45 6.79 -8.06
C ALA A 152 6.10 7.30 -7.53
N VAL A 153 5.02 6.79 -8.09
CA VAL A 153 3.66 7.11 -7.67
C VAL A 153 3.16 6.03 -6.70
N ASN A 154 2.69 6.43 -5.53
CA ASN A 154 1.97 5.57 -4.60
C ASN A 154 0.47 5.79 -4.81
N GLY A 155 -0.23 4.73 -5.21
CA GLY A 155 -1.63 4.80 -5.58
C GLY A 155 -2.44 3.57 -5.17
N SER A 156 -3.74 3.60 -5.44
CA SER A 156 -4.67 2.52 -5.13
C SER A 156 -5.90 2.49 -6.04
N ILE A 157 -6.21 1.31 -6.57
CA ILE A 157 -7.46 1.06 -7.28
C ILE A 157 -8.56 0.81 -6.25
N GLN A 158 -9.31 1.86 -5.88
CA GLN A 158 -10.18 1.87 -4.70
C GLN A 158 -11.50 1.12 -4.92
N ALA A 159 -11.96 1.02 -6.16
CA ALA A 159 -13.26 0.42 -6.49
C ALA A 159 -13.23 -0.45 -7.76
N ALA A 160 -14.26 -1.26 -7.96
CA ALA A 160 -14.40 -2.03 -9.19
C ALA A 160 -14.49 -1.09 -10.41
N ASN A 161 -13.81 -1.47 -11.50
CA ASN A 161 -13.64 -0.67 -12.72
C ASN A 161 -12.85 0.66 -12.58
N ASP A 162 -12.28 0.93 -11.42
CA ASP A 162 -11.39 2.07 -11.22
C ASP A 162 -10.10 1.93 -12.05
N ARG A 163 -9.59 3.05 -12.52
CA ARG A 163 -8.45 3.14 -13.44
C ARG A 163 -7.69 4.42 -13.19
N ASP A 164 -6.40 4.32 -12.96
CA ASP A 164 -5.56 5.49 -12.76
C ASP A 164 -4.80 5.84 -14.02
N PHE A 165 -4.93 7.10 -14.47
CA PHE A 165 -4.17 7.63 -15.60
C PHE A 165 -3.21 8.73 -15.15
N PHE A 166 -1.94 8.61 -15.54
CA PHE A 166 -0.89 9.58 -15.26
C PHE A 166 -0.21 10.05 -16.54
N ARG A 167 0.03 11.35 -16.65
CA ARG A 167 0.66 12.00 -17.80
C ARG A 167 2.06 12.48 -17.43
N PHE A 168 3.05 12.13 -18.24
CA PHE A 168 4.44 12.56 -18.05
C PHE A 168 5.09 12.89 -19.40
N LYS A 169 6.22 13.59 -19.37
CA LYS A 169 7.04 13.86 -20.56
C LYS A 169 8.40 13.18 -20.40
N ALA A 170 8.85 12.49 -21.44
CA ALA A 170 10.20 11.94 -21.52
C ALA A 170 10.90 12.53 -22.77
N PRO A 171 12.23 12.75 -22.74
CA PRO A 171 12.93 13.24 -23.92
C PRO A 171 12.84 12.27 -25.09
N LYS A 172 12.75 12.79 -26.32
CA LYS A 172 12.75 11.99 -27.55
C LYS A 172 13.91 10.98 -27.59
N GLY A 173 13.60 9.76 -27.98
CA GLY A 173 14.54 8.64 -28.07
C GLY A 173 14.86 7.98 -26.72
N THR A 174 14.35 8.50 -25.61
CA THR A 174 14.53 7.88 -24.29
C THR A 174 13.75 6.58 -24.22
N ARG A 175 14.43 5.52 -23.78
CA ARG A 175 13.80 4.26 -23.39
C ARG A 175 13.22 4.43 -21.98
N VAL A 176 11.90 4.40 -21.89
CA VAL A 176 11.15 4.58 -20.65
C VAL A 176 10.76 3.21 -20.13
N VAL A 177 11.19 2.92 -18.91
CA VAL A 177 10.80 1.74 -18.14
C VAL A 177 9.71 2.16 -17.15
N ILE A 178 8.61 1.43 -17.18
CA ILE A 178 7.45 1.61 -16.31
C ILE A 178 7.23 0.31 -15.55
N GLU A 179 7.51 0.31 -14.25
CA GLU A 179 7.32 -0.84 -13.37
C GLU A 179 6.19 -0.55 -12.38
N CYS A 180 5.24 -1.47 -12.28
CA CYS A 180 4.15 -1.41 -11.31
C CYS A 180 4.33 -2.56 -10.33
N LEU A 181 4.81 -2.21 -9.14
CA LEU A 181 4.93 -3.12 -8.01
C LEU A 181 3.55 -3.29 -7.37
N ALA A 182 3.13 -4.54 -7.22
CA ALA A 182 1.88 -4.90 -6.57
C ALA A 182 2.09 -6.12 -5.67
N SER A 183 2.18 -7.32 -6.23
CA SER A 183 2.26 -8.56 -5.44
C SER A 183 3.51 -8.62 -4.58
N ARG A 184 4.63 -8.02 -5.01
CA ARG A 184 5.88 -7.95 -4.22
C ARG A 184 5.79 -7.02 -3.01
N ILE A 185 4.74 -6.21 -2.90
CA ILE A 185 4.51 -5.27 -1.80
C ILE A 185 3.22 -5.59 -1.03
N ASP A 186 2.76 -6.84 -1.06
CA ASP A 186 1.52 -7.34 -0.42
C ASP A 186 0.19 -6.87 -1.04
N SER A 187 0.20 -6.26 -2.23
CA SER A 187 -1.03 -5.86 -2.90
C SER A 187 -1.81 -7.04 -3.50
N GLN A 188 -3.14 -6.93 -3.48
CA GLN A 188 -4.03 -7.84 -4.19
C GLN A 188 -4.22 -7.45 -5.67
N LEU A 189 -3.74 -6.28 -6.08
CA LEU A 189 -3.86 -5.80 -7.45
C LEU A 189 -3.19 -6.78 -8.43
N LEU A 190 -3.87 -7.08 -9.52
CA LEU A 190 -3.27 -7.71 -10.69
C LEU A 190 -3.04 -6.64 -11.76
N PRO A 191 -1.90 -5.93 -11.75
CA PRO A 191 -1.72 -4.75 -12.59
C PRO A 191 -1.75 -5.07 -14.08
N LEU A 192 -2.47 -4.24 -14.83
CA LEU A 192 -2.37 -4.12 -16.28
C LEU A 192 -1.99 -2.68 -16.61
N LEU A 193 -0.85 -2.53 -17.28
CA LEU A 193 -0.32 -1.26 -17.75
C LEU A 193 -0.66 -1.06 -19.23
N THR A 194 -1.13 0.13 -19.58
CA THR A 194 -1.27 0.55 -20.98
C THR A 194 -0.67 1.93 -21.15
N VAL A 195 0.14 2.14 -22.17
CA VAL A 195 0.74 3.44 -22.47
C VAL A 195 0.19 3.98 -23.77
N TYR A 196 -0.15 5.26 -23.74
CA TYR A 196 -0.72 6.00 -24.85
C TYR A 196 0.20 7.17 -25.22
N ASN A 197 0.29 7.48 -26.51
CA ASN A 197 0.94 8.70 -26.97
C ASN A 197 0.02 9.93 -26.83
N SER A 198 0.53 11.11 -27.21
CA SER A 198 -0.19 12.38 -27.16
C SER A 198 -1.49 12.42 -27.96
N ARG A 199 -1.65 11.52 -28.95
CA ARG A 199 -2.86 11.36 -29.77
C ARG A 199 -3.88 10.39 -29.17
N GLY A 200 -3.59 9.80 -28.01
CA GLY A 200 -4.42 8.77 -27.38
C GLY A 200 -4.32 7.39 -28.03
N LEU A 201 -3.34 7.17 -28.90
CA LEU A 201 -3.08 5.85 -29.47
C LEU A 201 -2.26 5.02 -28.49
N GLU A 202 -2.68 3.77 -28.26
CA GLU A 202 -1.91 2.81 -27.49
C GLU A 202 -0.60 2.46 -28.21
N ILE A 203 0.51 2.59 -27.48
CA ILE A 203 1.87 2.33 -27.98
C ILE A 203 2.57 1.20 -27.20
N GLY A 204 1.96 0.73 -26.11
CA GLY A 204 2.47 -0.40 -25.36
C GLY A 204 1.46 -0.89 -24.33
N ARG A 205 1.50 -2.18 -24.02
CA ARG A 205 0.68 -2.79 -22.97
C ARG A 205 1.45 -3.92 -22.32
N SER A 206 1.34 -4.01 -21.01
CA SER A 206 1.87 -5.12 -20.22
C SER A 206 0.85 -5.56 -19.18
N ARG A 207 0.96 -6.81 -18.76
CA ARG A 207 0.13 -7.42 -17.72
C ARG A 207 1.04 -8.18 -16.76
N ILE A 208 0.44 -8.64 -15.66
CA ILE A 208 1.13 -9.46 -14.66
C ILE A 208 2.08 -10.50 -15.25
N ASP A 209 3.31 -10.53 -14.74
CA ASP A 209 4.36 -11.48 -15.08
C ASP A 209 4.42 -12.63 -14.05
N LYS A 210 5.53 -13.40 -14.03
CA LYS A 210 5.74 -14.46 -13.04
C LYS A 210 5.82 -13.95 -11.60
N ARG A 211 6.25 -12.69 -11.39
CA ARG A 211 6.27 -12.01 -10.09
C ARG A 211 4.91 -11.42 -9.71
N ARG A 212 3.92 -11.51 -10.61
CA ARG A 212 2.58 -10.92 -10.49
C ARG A 212 2.58 -9.40 -10.40
N ASP A 213 3.63 -8.79 -10.93
CA ASP A 213 3.77 -7.36 -11.13
C ASP A 213 3.75 -7.05 -12.64
N ALA A 214 3.71 -5.79 -13.03
CA ALA A 214 3.72 -5.41 -14.44
C ALA A 214 4.94 -4.53 -14.77
N LEU A 215 5.63 -4.87 -15.87
CA LEU A 215 6.74 -4.09 -16.40
C LEU A 215 6.46 -3.79 -17.87
N LEU A 216 6.61 -2.55 -18.28
CA LEU A 216 6.49 -2.12 -19.67
C LEU A 216 7.67 -1.24 -20.05
N ASP A 217 8.17 -1.46 -21.26
CA ASP A 217 9.29 -0.75 -21.85
C ASP A 217 8.83 -0.16 -23.18
N VAL A 218 8.98 1.15 -23.33
CA VAL A 218 8.59 1.91 -24.52
C VAL A 218 9.61 2.99 -24.84
N VAL A 219 9.71 3.38 -26.10
CA VAL A 219 10.57 4.49 -26.54
C VAL A 219 9.72 5.73 -26.77
N ALA A 220 10.12 6.86 -26.19
CA ALA A 220 9.52 8.15 -26.50
C ALA A 220 9.85 8.55 -27.95
N ALA A 221 8.86 8.56 -28.85
CA ALA A 221 9.08 8.83 -30.27
C ALA A 221 9.38 10.30 -30.57
N ASP A 222 8.89 11.19 -29.71
CA ASP A 222 8.98 12.64 -29.75
C ASP A 222 8.96 13.19 -28.31
N ASP A 223 9.00 14.50 -28.14
CA ASP A 223 8.99 15.17 -26.83
C ASP A 223 7.55 15.46 -26.32
N ASP A 224 6.53 14.87 -26.95
CA ASP A 224 5.15 15.04 -26.52
C ASP A 224 4.85 14.21 -25.25
N PRO A 225 3.85 14.62 -24.45
CA PRO A 225 3.43 13.84 -23.30
C PRO A 225 2.94 12.43 -23.66
N MET A 226 3.33 11.48 -22.83
CA MET A 226 2.79 10.12 -22.80
C MET A 226 1.83 9.99 -21.62
N VAL A 227 0.90 9.05 -21.72
CA VAL A 227 -0.02 8.70 -20.62
C VAL A 227 0.12 7.22 -20.31
N VAL A 228 0.38 6.89 -19.05
CA VAL A 228 0.28 5.53 -18.53
C VAL A 228 -1.06 5.36 -17.83
N GLY A 229 -1.79 4.31 -18.19
CA GLY A 229 -3.00 3.86 -17.52
C GLY A 229 -2.74 2.57 -16.75
N ILE A 230 -3.25 2.50 -15.53
CA ILE A 230 -3.18 1.35 -14.63
C ILE A 230 -4.62 0.92 -14.32
N ARG A 231 -4.83 -0.39 -14.30
CA ARG A 231 -6.07 -0.97 -13.76
C ARG A 231 -5.83 -2.38 -13.28
N ASP A 232 -6.77 -2.90 -12.50
CA ASP A 232 -6.82 -4.32 -12.24
C ASP A 232 -7.19 -5.12 -13.50
N LEU A 233 -6.48 -6.21 -13.73
CA LEU A 233 -6.69 -7.12 -14.86
C LEU A 233 -8.13 -7.66 -14.88
N LEU A 234 -8.70 -7.93 -13.71
CA LEU A 234 -10.03 -8.50 -13.52
C LEU A 234 -11.08 -7.42 -13.16
N TYR A 235 -10.74 -6.14 -13.28
CA TYR A 235 -11.59 -4.99 -12.94
C TYR A 235 -12.06 -4.95 -11.48
N LYS A 236 -11.29 -5.54 -10.56
CA LYS A 236 -11.50 -5.41 -9.12
C LYS A 236 -10.88 -4.14 -8.56
N GLY A 237 -11.31 -3.74 -7.37
CA GLY A 237 -10.70 -2.67 -6.60
C GLY A 237 -11.17 -2.71 -5.15
N SER A 238 -10.28 -2.29 -4.25
CA SER A 238 -10.52 -2.16 -2.81
C SER A 238 -9.32 -1.47 -2.17
N ALA A 239 -9.41 -1.17 -0.87
CA ALA A 239 -8.28 -0.66 -0.08
C ALA A 239 -7.02 -1.58 -0.11
N ASN A 240 -7.15 -2.85 -0.53
CA ASN A 240 -6.03 -3.79 -0.67
C ASN A 240 -5.43 -3.84 -2.09
N HIS A 241 -5.90 -3.01 -3.03
CA HIS A 241 -5.40 -2.93 -4.42
C HIS A 241 -4.51 -1.70 -4.61
N PHE A 242 -3.61 -1.46 -3.64
CA PHE A 242 -2.59 -0.42 -3.71
C PHE A 242 -1.47 -0.81 -4.67
N TYR A 243 -0.70 0.14 -5.15
CA TYR A 243 0.44 -0.11 -6.03
C TYR A 243 1.50 0.96 -5.87
N ARG A 244 2.68 0.65 -6.39
CA ARG A 244 3.76 1.61 -6.59
C ARG A 244 4.17 1.59 -8.06
N LEU A 245 3.96 2.71 -8.76
CA LEU A 245 4.31 2.88 -10.17
C LEU A 245 5.61 3.67 -10.29
N GLU A 246 6.66 3.04 -10.78
CA GLU A 246 7.94 3.68 -11.06
C GLU A 246 8.05 3.99 -12.55
N VAL A 247 8.27 5.26 -12.90
CA VAL A 247 8.42 5.73 -14.29
C VAL A 247 9.79 6.36 -14.43
N SER A 248 10.72 5.71 -15.14
CA SER A 248 12.09 6.20 -15.26
C SER A 248 12.78 5.79 -16.56
N ALA A 249 13.98 6.35 -16.79
CA ALA A 249 14.95 5.85 -17.78
C ALA A 249 16.05 5.00 -17.12
N GLY A 250 15.86 4.60 -15.87
CA GLY A 250 16.83 3.84 -15.10
C GLY A 250 16.98 2.41 -15.63
N PRO A 251 18.10 1.73 -15.34
CA PRO A 251 18.28 0.35 -15.71
C PRO A 251 17.27 -0.53 -14.97
N HIS A 252 16.69 -1.50 -15.68
CA HIS A 252 15.96 -2.61 -15.09
C HIS A 252 16.80 -3.88 -15.17
N VAL A 253 16.95 -4.58 -14.04
CA VAL A 253 17.72 -5.83 -13.99
C VAL A 253 16.85 -6.97 -14.52
N ASP A 254 17.04 -7.29 -15.80
CA ASP A 254 16.33 -8.39 -16.47
C ASP A 254 16.88 -9.77 -16.05
N THR A 255 18.20 -9.90 -15.96
CA THR A 255 18.86 -11.15 -15.55
C THR A 255 20.17 -10.86 -14.83
N ILE A 256 20.47 -11.68 -13.82
CA ILE A 256 21.78 -11.73 -13.15
C ILE A 256 22.42 -13.05 -13.55
N PHE A 257 23.64 -12.99 -14.09
CA PHE A 257 24.44 -14.17 -14.41
C PHE A 257 25.85 -13.98 -13.83
N PRO A 258 26.34 -14.91 -12.99
CA PRO A 258 25.73 -16.15 -12.58
C PRO A 258 24.57 -15.86 -11.61
N PRO A 259 23.54 -16.74 -11.52
CA PRO A 259 22.43 -16.52 -10.60
C PRO A 259 22.84 -16.60 -9.11
N SER A 260 24.06 -17.09 -8.83
CA SER A 260 24.66 -17.16 -7.50
C SER A 260 26.18 -17.16 -7.59
N ALA A 261 26.85 -16.55 -6.61
CA ALA A 261 28.29 -16.64 -6.42
C ALA A 261 28.60 -16.80 -4.93
N VAL A 262 29.79 -17.28 -4.59
CA VAL A 262 30.25 -17.32 -3.20
C VAL A 262 30.60 -15.87 -2.80
N ALA A 263 30.17 -15.44 -1.61
CA ALA A 263 30.48 -14.10 -1.13
C ALA A 263 32.00 -13.88 -1.11
N GLY A 264 32.46 -12.81 -1.75
CA GLY A 264 33.89 -12.48 -1.86
C GLY A 264 34.69 -13.28 -2.90
N SER A 265 34.05 -14.17 -3.68
CA SER A 265 34.72 -14.82 -4.81
C SER A 265 34.56 -14.01 -6.10
N GLU A 266 35.66 -13.82 -6.83
CA GLU A 266 35.60 -13.45 -8.24
C GLU A 266 35.33 -14.70 -9.06
N VAL A 267 34.31 -14.65 -9.90
CA VAL A 267 34.05 -15.70 -10.88
C VAL A 267 34.04 -14.99 -12.24
N GLU A 268 35.00 -15.33 -13.10
CA GLU A 268 35.05 -14.84 -14.48
C GLU A 268 34.03 -15.61 -15.34
N PHE A 269 33.33 -14.87 -16.20
CA PHE A 269 32.36 -15.40 -17.17
C PHE A 269 32.56 -14.76 -18.54
#